data_AF-A0A1Q8ZAC1-F1
#
_entry.id   AF-A0A1Q8ZAC1-F1
#
_cell.length_a   1.000
_cell.length_b   1.000
_cell.length_c   1.000
_cell.angle_alpha   90.00
_cell.angle_beta   90.00
_cell.angle_gamma   90.00
#
_symmetry.space_group_name_H-M   'P 1'
#
loop_
_entity.id
_entity.type
_entity.pdbx_description
1 polymer ?
#
loop_
_entity_poly.entity_id
_entity_poly.type
_entity_poly.pdbx_seq_one_letter_code
_entity_poly.pdbx_strand_id
1 'polypeptide(L)'
;MPTWRCVQHCGACCHLEPDDRPDLDQYLTPPELELYLSLVGEGGWCIHYDHSTRHCRIYADRPRFCRVQADVFQDLYGIEASEVNDFAIDCCQEQIAGVYGHESPEMDRFDTAIQSLEKS
;
A
#
# COMPACT_ATOMS: atom_id res chain seq x y z
N MET A 1 14.99 -10.39 10.74
CA MET A 1 13.82 -9.51 10.60
C MET A 1 13.27 -9.72 9.22
N PRO A 2 11.94 -9.84 9.08
CA PRO A 2 11.32 -9.96 7.78
C PRO A 2 11.66 -8.72 6.92
N THR A 3 11.84 -8.93 5.62
CA THR A 3 12.07 -7.83 4.67
C THR A 3 10.80 -7.63 3.87
N TRP A 4 10.25 -6.42 3.91
CA TRP A 4 9.06 -6.07 3.18
C TRP A 4 9.29 -6.16 1.66
N ARG A 5 8.29 -6.65 0.94
CA ARG A 5 8.24 -6.55 -0.52
C ARG A 5 6.82 -6.50 -1.04
N CYS A 6 6.63 -5.77 -2.14
CA CYS A 6 5.39 -5.84 -2.91
C CYS A 6 5.26 -7.23 -3.59
N VAL A 7 4.04 -7.77 -3.62
CA VAL A 7 3.70 -9.01 -4.34
C VAL A 7 2.78 -8.73 -5.53
N GLN A 8 2.95 -9.52 -6.60
CA GLN A 8 2.08 -9.44 -7.77
C GLN A 8 0.68 -10.03 -7.47
N HIS A 9 -0.31 -9.59 -8.24
CA HIS A 9 -1.71 -10.04 -8.12
C HIS A 9 -2.43 -9.74 -6.79
N CYS A 10 -1.87 -8.83 -5.97
CA CYS A 10 -2.52 -8.30 -4.78
C CYS A 10 -3.36 -7.07 -5.13
N GLY A 11 -2.74 -5.92 -5.38
CA GLY A 11 -3.47 -4.69 -5.75
C GLY A 11 -4.19 -3.96 -4.61
N ALA A 12 -4.18 -4.48 -3.38
CA ALA A 12 -4.90 -3.90 -2.23
C ALA A 12 -4.54 -2.44 -1.96
N CYS A 13 -3.28 -2.04 -2.17
CA CYS A 13 -2.81 -0.67 -2.00
C CYS A 13 -3.43 0.34 -3.00
N CYS A 14 -4.09 -0.15 -4.05
CA CYS A 14 -4.82 0.68 -5.02
C CYS A 14 -6.29 0.88 -4.64
N HIS A 15 -6.77 0.30 -3.54
CA HIS A 15 -8.05 0.69 -2.95
C HIS A 15 -7.80 1.88 -2.02
N LEU A 16 -8.31 3.04 -2.43
CA LEU A 16 -8.02 4.39 -1.95
C LEU A 16 -9.29 5.06 -1.39
N GLU A 17 -10.24 4.29 -0.85
CA GLU A 17 -11.49 4.80 -0.30
C GLU A 17 -11.23 5.85 0.80
N PRO A 18 -11.60 7.13 0.60
CA PRO A 18 -11.32 8.17 1.59
C PRO A 18 -12.09 7.98 2.90
N ASP A 19 -13.28 7.37 2.86
CA ASP A 19 -14.09 7.10 4.05
C ASP A 19 -13.37 6.12 5.02
N ASP A 20 -12.51 5.24 4.49
CA ASP A 20 -11.67 4.33 5.28
C ASP A 20 -10.42 5.03 5.84
N ARG A 21 -10.16 6.29 5.46
CA ARG A 21 -8.94 7.05 5.80
C ARG A 21 -9.26 8.50 6.18
N PRO A 22 -9.98 8.73 7.30
CA PRO A 22 -10.42 10.07 7.70
C PRO A 22 -9.27 11.05 7.99
N ASP A 23 -8.07 10.54 8.28
CA ASP A 23 -6.90 11.34 8.70
C ASP A 23 -5.91 11.63 7.56
N LEU A 24 -6.32 11.50 6.28
CA LEU A 24 -5.45 11.75 5.12
C LEU A 24 -4.77 13.12 5.14
N ASP A 25 -5.47 14.14 5.62
CA ASP A 25 -4.98 15.52 5.72
C ASP A 25 -3.94 15.74 6.83
N GLN A 26 -3.76 14.76 7.74
CA GLN A 26 -2.76 14.83 8.79
C GLN A 26 -1.35 14.48 8.31
N TYR A 27 -1.24 13.65 7.27
CA TYR A 27 0.05 13.18 6.75
C TYR A 27 0.29 13.54 5.28
N LEU A 28 -0.73 13.88 4.50
CA LEU A 28 -0.55 14.40 3.14
C LEU A 28 -0.53 15.92 3.13
N THR A 29 0.38 16.50 2.35
CA THR A 29 0.32 17.94 2.05
C THR A 29 -0.92 18.27 1.22
N PRO A 30 -1.43 19.52 1.22
CA PRO A 30 -2.61 19.88 0.41
C PRO A 30 -2.50 19.50 -1.08
N PRO A 31 -1.36 19.69 -1.78
CA PRO A 31 -1.20 19.23 -3.16
C PRO A 31 -1.21 17.70 -3.31
N GLU A 32 -0.66 16.97 -2.33
CA GLU A 32 -0.70 15.51 -2.34
C GLU A 32 -2.09 14.97 -2.06
N LEU A 33 -2.86 15.61 -1.17
CA LEU A 33 -4.25 15.27 -0.89
C LEU A 33 -5.13 15.51 -2.13
N GLU A 34 -4.96 16.64 -2.82
CA GLU A 34 -5.64 16.91 -4.09
C GLU A 34 -5.31 15.83 -5.13
N LEU A 35 -4.02 15.47 -5.25
CA LEU A 35 -3.59 14.40 -6.13
C LEU A 35 -4.20 13.06 -5.71
N TYR A 36 -4.18 12.70 -4.43
CA TYR A 36 -4.77 11.47 -3.90
C TYR A 36 -6.24 11.36 -4.29
N LEU A 37 -7.03 12.40 -4.00
CA LEU A 37 -8.46 12.43 -4.30
C LEU A 37 -8.73 12.37 -5.82
N SER A 38 -7.87 12.98 -6.64
CA SER A 38 -7.99 12.88 -8.11
C SER A 38 -7.75 11.46 -8.65
N LEU A 39 -7.09 10.60 -7.87
CA LEU A 39 -6.83 9.21 -8.24
C LEU A 39 -7.97 8.28 -7.83
N VAL A 40 -8.87 8.69 -6.93
CA VAL A 40 -9.99 7.86 -6.46
C VAL A 40 -11.08 7.80 -7.53
N GLY A 41 -11.36 6.59 -8.01
CA GLY A 41 -12.40 6.27 -8.98
C GLY A 41 -13.59 5.56 -8.35
N GLU A 42 -14.31 4.80 -9.17
CA GLU A 42 -15.50 4.06 -8.75
C GLU A 42 -15.18 3.03 -7.65
N GLY A 43 -16.00 3.02 -6.59
CA GLY A 43 -15.86 2.10 -5.45
C GLY A 43 -14.57 2.28 -4.64
N GLY A 44 -14.00 3.49 -4.65
CA GLY A 44 -12.76 3.81 -3.94
C GLY A 44 -11.50 3.32 -4.65
N TRP A 45 -11.59 2.74 -5.85
CA TRP A 45 -10.42 2.19 -6.54
C TRP A 45 -9.63 3.25 -7.30
N CYS A 46 -8.31 3.16 -7.28
CA CYS A 46 -7.45 4.03 -8.07
C CYS A 46 -7.80 3.93 -9.57
N ILE A 47 -7.97 5.06 -10.26
CA ILE A 47 -8.27 5.11 -11.70
C ILE A 47 -7.21 4.42 -12.58
N HIS A 48 -5.99 4.24 -12.08
CA HIS A 48 -4.91 3.54 -12.78
C HIS A 48 -4.84 2.05 -12.46
N TYR A 49 -5.67 1.54 -11.54
CA TYR A 49 -5.72 0.12 -11.21
C TYR A 49 -6.37 -0.67 -12.35
N ASP A 50 -5.72 -1.76 -12.75
CA ASP A 50 -6.26 -2.73 -13.68
C ASP A 50 -6.82 -3.91 -12.87
N HIS A 51 -8.14 -4.01 -12.79
CA HIS A 51 -8.82 -5.08 -12.05
C HIS A 51 -8.61 -6.47 -12.67
N SER A 52 -8.30 -6.56 -13.97
CA SER A 52 -8.12 -7.83 -14.66
C SER A 52 -6.75 -8.44 -14.35
N THR A 53 -5.71 -7.62 -14.32
CA THR A 53 -4.33 -8.07 -14.05
C THR A 53 -3.92 -7.86 -12.59
N ARG A 54 -4.70 -7.06 -11.84
CA ARG A 54 -4.45 -6.60 -10.47
C ARG A 54 -3.12 -5.86 -10.34
N HIS A 55 -2.86 -4.98 -11.31
CA HIS A 55 -1.66 -4.16 -11.37
C HIS A 55 -1.99 -2.67 -11.43
N CYS A 56 -1.13 -1.87 -10.80
CA CYS A 56 -1.12 -0.43 -11.00
C CYS A 56 -0.47 -0.12 -12.36
N ARG A 57 -1.21 0.48 -13.29
CA ARG A 57 -0.69 0.80 -14.64
C ARG A 57 0.43 1.84 -14.65
N ILE A 58 0.55 2.62 -13.57
CA ILE A 58 1.59 3.63 -13.37
C ILE A 58 2.61 3.21 -12.32
N TYR A 59 2.87 1.90 -12.13
CA TYR A 59 3.69 1.40 -11.01
C TYR A 59 5.04 2.11 -10.84
N ALA A 60 5.70 2.43 -11.97
CA ALA A 60 6.98 3.14 -12.01
C ALA A 60 6.85 4.64 -11.70
N ASP A 61 5.72 5.24 -12.04
CA ASP A 61 5.41 6.68 -11.95
C ASP A 61 4.49 7.03 -10.79
N ARG A 62 4.30 6.09 -9.85
CA ARG A 62 3.44 6.27 -8.68
C ARG A 62 3.79 7.57 -7.92
N PRO A 63 2.79 8.32 -7.43
CA PRO A 63 3.02 9.38 -6.46
C PRO A 63 3.78 8.86 -5.24
N ARG A 64 4.54 9.72 -4.56
CA ARG A 64 5.36 9.31 -3.41
C ARG A 64 4.55 8.61 -2.31
N PHE A 65 3.35 9.10 -1.98
CA PHE A 65 2.48 8.48 -0.99
C PHE A 65 1.97 7.07 -1.37
N CYS A 66 2.12 6.64 -2.62
CA CYS A 66 1.82 5.28 -3.07
C CYS A 66 3.06 4.36 -3.05
N ARG A 67 4.22 4.85 -2.61
CA ARG A 67 5.49 4.11 -2.58
C ARG A 67 5.84 3.72 -1.15
N VAL A 68 6.26 2.47 -0.99
CA VAL A 68 6.82 1.98 0.26
C VAL A 68 8.33 2.15 0.18
N GLN A 69 8.78 3.31 0.64
CA GLN A 69 10.19 3.70 0.69
C GLN A 69 10.47 4.38 2.02
N ALA A 70 11.69 4.20 2.54
CA ALA A 70 12.03 4.65 3.89
C ALA A 70 11.96 6.17 4.04
N ASP A 71 12.41 6.92 3.05
CA ASP A 71 12.31 8.38 3.01
C ASP A 71 10.85 8.87 3.03
N VAL A 72 9.98 8.22 2.25
CA VAL A 72 8.54 8.53 2.23
C VAL A 72 7.91 8.26 3.59
N PHE A 73 8.22 7.11 4.22
CA PHE A 73 7.61 6.72 5.50
C PHE A 73 8.13 7.59 6.66
N GLN A 74 9.39 8.01 6.61
CA GLN A 74 9.93 9.00 7.54
C GLN A 74 9.15 10.33 7.44
N ASP A 75 8.94 10.82 6.22
CA ASP A 75 8.25 12.10 6.00
C ASP A 75 6.76 12.05 6.39
N LEU A 76 6.06 10.97 6.06
CA LEU A 76 4.61 10.86 6.27
C LEU A 76 4.25 10.44 7.70
N TYR A 77 5.05 9.56 8.30
CA TYR A 77 4.70 8.86 9.54
C TYR A 77 5.77 9.00 10.63
N GLY A 78 6.93 9.57 10.34
CA GLY A 78 8.04 9.66 11.29
C GLY A 78 8.70 8.31 11.60
N ILE A 79 8.52 7.31 10.72
CA ILE A 79 9.04 5.95 10.91
C ILE A 79 10.50 5.87 10.46
N GLU A 80 11.37 5.43 11.37
CA GLU A 80 12.80 5.30 11.11
C GLU A 80 13.08 4.18 10.10
N ALA A 81 14.13 4.34 9.30
CA ALA A 81 14.47 3.38 8.22
C ALA A 81 14.64 1.92 8.70
N SER A 82 15.04 1.71 9.97
CA SER A 82 15.15 0.38 10.58
C SER A 82 13.81 -0.28 10.87
N GLU A 83 12.74 0.50 11.02
CA GLU A 83 11.39 0.05 11.39
C GLU A 83 10.46 -0.08 10.17
N VAL A 84 10.86 0.47 9.01
CA VAL A 84 10.05 0.50 7.78
C VAL A 84 9.62 -0.88 7.31
N ASN A 85 10.45 -1.92 7.47
CA ASN A 85 10.06 -3.26 7.03
C ASN A 85 8.87 -3.78 7.83
N ASP A 86 8.98 -3.76 9.17
CA ASP A 86 7.94 -4.28 10.05
C ASP A 86 6.65 -3.44 9.89
N PHE A 87 6.78 -2.11 9.90
CA PHE A 87 5.64 -1.20 9.73
C PHE A 87 4.96 -1.38 8.36
N ALA A 88 5.71 -1.51 7.27
CA ALA A 88 5.13 -1.71 5.95
C ALA A 88 4.48 -3.10 5.78
N ILE A 89 4.97 -4.12 6.48
CA ILE A 89 4.35 -5.45 6.52
C ILE A 89 2.99 -5.34 7.20
N ASP A 90 2.92 -4.72 8.37
CA ASP A 90 1.68 -4.53 9.12
C ASP A 90 0.66 -3.73 8.29
N CYS A 91 1.07 -2.59 7.70
CA CYS A 91 0.19 -1.80 6.83
C CYS A 91 -0.33 -2.61 5.62
N CYS A 92 0.51 -3.48 5.03
CA CYS A 92 0.07 -4.30 3.91
C CYS A 92 -0.90 -5.39 4.35
N GLN A 93 -0.67 -6.04 5.49
CA GLN A 93 -1.59 -7.05 6.04
C GLN A 93 -2.94 -6.43 6.37
N GLU A 94 -2.97 -5.30 7.08
CA GLU A 94 -4.21 -4.58 7.40
C GLU A 94 -4.97 -4.18 6.13
N GLN A 95 -4.29 -3.60 5.15
CA GLN A 95 -4.92 -3.19 3.89
C GLN A 95 -5.45 -4.40 3.08
N ILE A 96 -4.68 -5.49 3.00
CA ILE A 96 -5.12 -6.71 2.32
C ILE A 96 -6.33 -7.32 3.04
N ALA A 97 -6.31 -7.36 4.37
CA ALA A 97 -7.41 -7.88 5.17
C ALA A 97 -8.69 -7.04 5.02
N GLY A 98 -8.57 -5.71 4.97
CA GLY A 98 -9.71 -4.83 4.74
C GLY A 98 -10.34 -5.00 3.36
N VAL A 99 -9.52 -5.20 2.32
CA VAL A 99 -9.99 -5.29 0.93
C VAL A 99 -10.48 -6.71 0.56
N TYR A 100 -9.74 -7.74 0.96
CA TYR A 100 -9.96 -9.13 0.52
C TYR A 100 -10.30 -10.10 1.65
N GLY A 101 -10.05 -9.72 2.91
CA GLY A 101 -10.19 -10.60 4.08
C GLY A 101 -8.87 -11.24 4.52
N HIS A 102 -8.82 -11.64 5.79
CA HIS A 102 -7.62 -12.26 6.41
C HIS A 102 -7.30 -13.65 5.82
N GLU A 103 -8.30 -14.39 5.36
CA GLU A 103 -8.14 -15.74 4.76
C GLU A 103 -8.05 -15.68 3.22
N SER A 104 -7.64 -14.53 2.67
CA SER A 104 -7.61 -14.31 1.23
C SER A 104 -6.35 -14.89 0.57
N PRO A 105 -6.43 -15.35 -0.70
CA PRO A 105 -5.26 -15.75 -1.46
C PRO A 105 -4.18 -14.64 -1.58
N GLU A 106 -4.59 -13.38 -1.49
CA GLU A 106 -3.73 -12.20 -1.49
C GLU A 106 -2.90 -12.12 -0.21
N MET A 107 -3.52 -12.37 0.95
CA MET A 107 -2.84 -12.47 2.24
C MET A 107 -1.84 -13.62 2.23
N ASP A 108 -2.28 -14.81 1.85
CA ASP A 108 -1.42 -16.00 1.80
C ASP A 108 -0.16 -15.79 0.94
N ARG A 109 -0.32 -15.15 -0.24
CA ARG A 109 0.79 -14.82 -1.14
C ARG A 109 1.74 -13.82 -0.51
N PHE A 110 1.21 -12.79 0.15
CA PHE A 110 2.01 -11.78 0.82
C PHE A 110 2.84 -12.40 1.95
N ASP A 111 2.20 -13.10 2.88
CA ASP A 111 2.85 -13.73 4.02
C ASP A 111 3.90 -14.76 3.59
N THR A 112 3.59 -15.57 2.57
CA THR A 112 4.55 -16.53 2.00
C THR A 112 5.78 -15.81 1.44
N ALA A 113 5.59 -14.68 0.75
CA ALA A 113 6.69 -13.91 0.18
C ALA A 113 7.60 -13.32 1.26
N ILE A 114 7.04 -12.85 2.36
CA ILE A 114 7.79 -12.32 3.52
C ILE A 114 8.57 -13.45 4.22
N GLN A 115 7.91 -14.56 4.54
CA GLN A 115 8.55 -15.71 5.19
C GLN A 115 9.67 -16.35 4.36
N SER A 116 9.56 -16.33 3.03
CA SER A 116 10.58 -16.88 2.13
C SER A 116 11.91 -16.16 2.23
N LEU A 117 11.90 -14.86 2.58
CA LEU A 117 13.09 -14.04 2.72
C LEU A 117 13.75 -14.16 4.10
N GLU A 118 13.01 -14.60 5.13
CA GLU A 118 13.59 -14.87 6.44
C GLU A 118 14.50 -16.10 6.44
N LYS A 119 14.31 -17.00 5.47
CA LYS A 119 15.04 -18.27 5.34
C LYS A 119 16.21 -18.20 4.34
N SER A 120 16.39 -17.08 3.65
CA SER A 120 17.45 -16.88 2.66
C SER A 120 18.64 -16.11 3.23
#